data_AF-A0A2E9TLT2-F1
#
_entry.id   AF-A0A2E9TLT2-F1
#
_cell.length_a   1.000
_cell.length_b   1.000
_cell.length_c   1.000
_cell.angle_alpha   90.00
_cell.angle_beta   90.00
_cell.angle_gamma   90.00
#
_symmetry.space_group_name_H-M   'P 1'
#
loop_
_entity.id
_entity.type
_entity.pdbx_description
1 polymer ?
#
loop_
_entity_poly.entity_id
_entity_poly.type
_entity_poly.pdbx_seq_one_letter_code
_entity_poly.pdbx_strand_id
1 'polypeptide(L)' 'MLRSIQQEWFSNIRGDLLAGSVVALALIPEAIAFSIISGVDPKVGLYASFCIAVVIAFVGGRPGMISA' A
#
# COMPACT_ATOMS: atom_id res chain seq x y z
N MET A 1 14.44 -14.88 -18.93
CA MET A 1 13.70 -13.60 -18.84
C MET A 1 12.26 -13.79 -18.37
N LEU A 2 11.39 -14.49 -19.10
CA LEU A 2 9.98 -14.72 -18.69
C LEU A 2 9.82 -15.41 -17.32
N ARG A 3 10.66 -16.42 -17.01
CA ARG A 3 10.64 -17.08 -15.69
C ARG A 3 11.09 -16.17 -14.52
N SER A 4 12.00 -15.22 -14.76
CA SER A 4 12.41 -14.25 -13.73
C SER A 4 11.27 -13.30 -13.41
N ILE A 5 10.55 -12.80 -14.41
CA ILE A 5 9.39 -11.92 -14.22
C ILE A 5 8.28 -12.66 -13.44
N GLN A 6 8.01 -13.93 -13.76
CA GLN A 6 7.03 -14.73 -13.00
C GLN A 6 7.45 -14.95 -11.54
N GLN A 7 8.74 -15.18 -11.28
CA GLN A 7 9.26 -15.28 -9.92
C GLN A 7 9.18 -13.93 -9.21
N GLU A 8 9.48 -12.82 -9.87
CA GLU A 8 9.46 -11.49 -9.26
C GLU A 8 8.03 -11.03 -8.89
N TRP A 9 7.05 -11.33 -9.73
CA TRP A 9 5.65 -10.94 -9.53
C TRP A 9 4.84 -11.90 -8.65
N PHE A 10 5.19 -13.19 -8.65
CA PHE A 10 4.37 -14.23 -8.02
C PHE A 10 5.16 -15.20 -7.13
N SER A 11 6.37 -14.84 -6.70
CA SER A 11 7.20 -15.66 -5.80
C SER A 11 6.48 -16.02 -4.50
N ASN A 12 5.80 -15.05 -3.87
CA ASN A 12 5.27 -15.23 -2.51
C ASN A 12 3.86 -14.65 -2.29
N ILE A 13 2.90 -15.10 -3.09
CA ILE A 13 1.50 -14.65 -3.05
C ILE A 13 0.90 -14.70 -1.64
N ARG A 14 1.20 -15.75 -0.85
CA ARG A 14 0.68 -15.90 0.52
C ARG A 14 1.25 -14.86 1.46
N GLY A 15 2.57 -14.62 1.41
CA GLY A 15 3.23 -13.61 2.21
C GLY A 15 2.76 -12.20 1.85
N ASP A 16 2.64 -11.92 0.55
CA ASP A 16 2.24 -10.60 0.06
C ASP A 16 0.79 -10.26 0.43
N LEU A 17 -0.12 -11.23 0.35
CA LEU A 17 -1.51 -11.06 0.80
C LEU A 17 -1.62 -10.82 2.30
N LEU A 18 -0.88 -11.59 3.11
CA LEU A 18 -0.87 -11.43 4.57
C LEU A 18 -0.27 -10.08 4.97
N ALA A 19 0.89 -9.73 4.41
CA ALA A 19 1.56 -8.46 4.67
C ALA A 19 0.69 -7.27 4.26
N GLY A 20 0.09 -7.31 3.06
CA GLY A 20 -0.82 -6.26 2.59
C GLY A 20 -2.05 -6.09 3.48
N SER A 21 -2.65 -7.19 3.94
CA SER A 21 -3.81 -7.13 4.84
C SER A 21 -3.45 -6.54 6.20
N VAL A 22 -2.32 -6.96 6.78
CA VAL A 22 -1.84 -6.46 8.08
C VAL A 22 -1.53 -4.97 7.98
N VAL A 23 -0.83 -4.54 6.93
CA VAL A 23 -0.49 -3.12 6.79
C VAL A 23 -1.71 -2.27 6.44
N ALA A 24 -2.66 -2.78 5.64
CA ALA A 24 -3.92 -2.07 5.40
C ALA A 24 -4.66 -1.77 6.72
N LEU A 25 -4.69 -2.72 7.65
CA LEU A 25 -5.27 -2.50 8.98
C LEU A 25 -4.47 -1.49 9.81
N ALA A 26 -3.13 -1.50 9.72
CA ALA A 26 -2.27 -0.55 10.41
C ALA A 26 -2.39 0.89 9.88
N LEU A 27 -2.63 1.05 8.57
CA LEU A 27 -2.73 2.35 7.89
C LEU A 27 -4.03 3.12 8.21
N ILE A 28 -5.11 2.42 8.59
CA ILE A 28 -6.40 3.07 8.89
C ILE A 28 -6.26 4.12 10.00
N PRO A 29 -5.75 3.80 11.21
CA PRO A 29 -5.58 4.81 12.26
C PRO A 29 -4.52 5.87 11.91
N GLU A 30 -3.47 5.51 11.16
CA GLU A 30 -2.41 6.44 10.73
C GLU A 30 -2.95 7.53 9.80
N ALA A 31 -3.70 7.15 8.76
CA ALA A 31 -4.30 8.08 7.81
C ALA A 31 -5.35 9.00 8.47
N ILE A 32 -6.11 8.46 9.43
CA ILE A 32 -7.07 9.25 10.22
C ILE A 32 -6.32 10.27 11.09
N ALA A 33 -5.27 9.86 11.79
CA ALA A 33 -4.48 10.74 12.64
C ALA A 33 -3.82 11.87 11.83
N PHE A 34 -3.20 11.56 10.69
CA PHE A 34 -2.61 12.58 9.82
C PHE A 34 -3.63 13.55 9.23
N SER A 35 -4.82 13.08 8.88
CA SER A 35 -5.91 13.95 8.41
C SER A 35 -6.34 14.93 9.50
N ILE A 36 -6.48 14.45 10.74
CA ILE A 36 -6.84 15.30 11.89
C ILE A 36 -5.74 16.33 12.16
N ILE A 37 -4.46 15.94 12.11
CA ILE A 37 -3.32 16.84 12.32
C ILE A 37 -3.26 17.93 11.23
N SER A 38 -3.58 17.57 9.99
CA SER A 38 -3.59 18.51 8.86
C SER A 38 -4.88 19.34 8.74
N GLY A 39 -5.86 19.13 9.64
CA GLY A 39 -7.11 19.87 9.67
C GLY A 39 -8.08 19.53 8.53
N VAL A 40 -7.91 18.37 7.88
CA VAL A 40 -8.77 17.89 6.80
C VAL A 40 -9.65 16.74 7.27
N ASP A 41 -10.75 16.49 6.56
CA ASP A 41 -11.62 15.36 6.86
C ASP A 41 -10.85 14.02 6.76
N PRO A 42 -11.02 13.09 7.73
CA PRO A 42 -10.37 11.77 7.73
C PRO A 42 -10.58 10.95 6.44
N LYS A 43 -11.68 11.22 5.74
CA LYS A 43 -11.96 10.61 4.44
C LYS A 43 -10.89 10.93 3.41
N VAL A 44 -10.34 12.15 3.44
CA VAL A 44 -9.31 12.60 2.50
C VAL A 44 -8.03 11.78 2.67
N GLY A 45 -7.58 11.56 3.92
CA GLY A 45 -6.42 10.71 4.18
C GLY A 45 -6.63 9.27 3.71
N LEU A 46 -7.78 8.68 4.00
CA LEU A 46 -8.09 7.31 3.56
C LEU A 46 -8.11 7.18 2.03
N TYR A 47 -8.67 8.17 1.32
CA TYR A 47 -8.66 8.18 -0.15
C TYR A 47 -7.25 8.41 -0.71
N ALA A 48 -6.46 9.29 -0.10
CA ALA A 48 -5.09 9.52 -0.51
C ALA A 48 -4.25 8.24 -0.39
N SER A 49 -4.31 7.58 0.77
CA SER A 49 -3.56 6.35 1.02
C SER A 49 -3.96 5.22 0.07
N PHE A 50 -5.25 5.06 -0.22
CA PHE A 50 -5.71 4.08 -1.19
C PHE A 50 -5.22 4.37 -2.61
N CYS A 51 -5.39 5.62 -3.09
CA CYS A 51 -4.98 6.01 -4.43
C CYS A 51 -3.46 5.85 -4.63
N ILE A 52 -2.66 6.25 -3.65
CA ILE A 52 -1.19 6.14 -3.71
C ILE A 52 -0.78 4.65 -3.70
N ALA A 53 -1.37 3.83 -2.82
CA ALA A 53 -1.07 2.40 -2.78
C ALA A 53 -1.35 1.71 -4.13
N VAL A 54 -2.47 2.03 -4.78
CA VAL A 54 -2.81 1.49 -6.11
C VAL A 54 -1.80 1.95 -7.15
N VAL A 55 -1.47 3.24 -7.21
CA VAL A 55 -0.53 3.76 -8.22
C VAL A 55 0.87 3.16 -8.04
N ILE A 56 1.38 3.10 -6.81
CA ILE A 56 2.71 2.58 -6.51
C ILE A 56 2.78 1.06 -6.68
N ALA A 57 1.67 0.32 -6.53
CA ALA A 57 1.64 -1.10 -6.85
C ALA A 57 1.97 -1.40 -8.33
N PHE A 58 1.69 -0.47 -9.25
CA PHE A 58 2.01 -0.63 -10.68
C PHE A 58 3.27 0.11 -11.11
N VAL A 59 3.52 1.31 -10.59
CA VAL A 59 4.60 2.21 -11.07
C VAL A 59 5.79 2.27 -10.09
N GLY A 60 5.68 1.64 -8.92
CA GLY A 60 6.70 1.66 -7.88
C GLY A 60 8.01 0.99 -8.30
N GLY A 61 9.14 1.64 -8.01
CA GLY A 61 10.47 1.13 -8.35
C GLY A 61 11.03 0.06 -7.40
N ARG A 62 10.36 -0.20 -6.26
CA ARG A 62 10.79 -1.20 -5.27
C ARG A 62 9.59 -2.01 -4.77
N PRO A 63 9.47 -3.28 -5.20
CA PRO A 63 8.41 -4.18 -4.72
C PRO A 63 8.43 -4.32 -3.19
N GLY A 64 7.25 -4.28 -2.59
CA GLY A 64 7.07 -4.44 -1.14
C GLY A 64 7.24 -3.17 -0.30
N MET A 65 7.58 -2.01 -0.88
CA MET A 65 7.50 -0.73 -0.18
C MET A 65 6.05 -0.21 -0.18
N ILE A 66 5.66 0.40 0.95
CA ILE A 66 4.32 0.96 1.15
C ILE A 66 4.42 2.49 1.15
N SER A 67 3.45 3.12 0.51
CA SER A 67 3.32 4.59 0.43
C SER A 67 1.84 4.92 0.59
N ALA A 68 1.54 5.81 1.53
CA ALA A 68 0.19 6.11 1.99
C ALA A 68 0.02 7.59 2.33
#